data_AF-A0A3M6Q775-F1
#
_entry.id   AF-A0A3M6Q775-F1
#
_cell.length_a   1.000
_cell.length_b   1.000
_cell.length_c   1.000
_cell.angle_alpha   90.00
_cell.angle_beta   90.00
_cell.angle_gamma   90.00
#
_symmetry.space_group_name_H-M   'P 1'
#
loop_
_entity.id
_entity.type
_entity.pdbx_description
1 polymer ?
#
loop_
_entity_poly.entity_id
_entity_poly.type
_entity_poly.pdbx_seq_one_letter_code
_entity_poly.pdbx_strand_id
1 'polypeptide(L)'
;MQIFQKRYLDYIEFVKSAITRFHASGAGLQLDDGPLTALAANIQSKELLIPVVGAFSAGKSSLLNAIMGAPVLSVGIAPETATPTELRYGSEQRAEAVFSNGDMQNFSVQDLPALQARAEELDCVRLYLDLPALKALEPLVLVDMPGFNSPLDAHKKAIDRYIGEGAHYLFVISVEEGTIQTSALQEMLNITTMGRSFSVCVNKSDLRTPQDVASICADVQESLAAEGLPAKVCSVSQNDVSAVQEILKIISPNELYAHIFLPLLRLEHKKLNFDLQTASDSLQQKKEENEKTLQELQSNLEDLEQAAAEEYGAAGFSLDSRVNEILQIIKNRLNYAVDGMAQSFMRGGKDAVTRIVTDEVRSGLLEGARQVTDSMSAQLVCDFSARASQNLPLDFQLSKDWTDDLLQAVQTNLLPSLFSILGSPANKGSVAGGAAGLMLMGKIGHFMPHPLLKIAVPVVTTLLGGLWGRVSEGQQLEKIKDALRTQVFPEVERALRPQISDFVMHAQEQAAQTIKSAFEKQIQSQKSMIEKAIADSSLDDKKAALDAIQSLQDELKKLSSSYL
;
A
#
# COMPACT_ATOMS: atom_id res chain seq x y z
N MET A 1 -22.22 -10.03 13.09
CA MET A 1 -21.38 -10.56 12.01
C MET A 1 -21.95 -10.07 10.68
N GLN A 2 -21.14 -9.44 9.84
CA GLN A 2 -21.61 -8.89 8.57
C GLN A 2 -22.03 -10.00 7.59
N ILE A 3 -23.03 -9.75 6.74
CA ILE A 3 -23.57 -10.77 5.82
C ILE A 3 -22.46 -11.27 4.89
N PHE A 4 -21.65 -10.34 4.35
CA PHE A 4 -20.58 -10.69 3.42
C PHE A 4 -19.37 -11.32 4.11
N GLN A 5 -19.03 -10.86 5.32
CA GLN A 5 -18.02 -11.51 6.15
C GLN A 5 -18.37 -12.99 6.39
N LYS A 6 -19.61 -13.26 6.80
CA LYS A 6 -20.10 -14.64 6.96
C LYS A 6 -20.04 -15.41 5.64
N ARG A 7 -20.59 -14.85 4.57
CA ARG A 7 -20.61 -15.46 3.24
C ARG A 7 -19.22 -15.91 2.78
N TYR A 8 -18.20 -15.07 2.98
CA TYR A 8 -16.83 -15.38 2.57
C TYR A 8 -16.14 -16.41 3.47
N LEU A 9 -16.40 -16.37 4.78
CA LEU A 9 -15.93 -17.41 5.69
C LEU A 9 -16.57 -18.77 5.37
N ASP A 10 -17.89 -18.79 5.14
CA ASP A 10 -18.64 -19.99 4.74
C ASP A 10 -18.05 -20.55 3.42
N TYR A 11 -17.77 -19.71 2.42
CA TYR A 11 -17.11 -20.12 1.18
C TYR A 11 -15.77 -20.82 1.43
N ILE A 12 -14.88 -20.20 2.22
CA ILE A 12 -13.57 -20.79 2.54
C ILE A 12 -13.75 -22.13 3.25
N GLU A 13 -14.66 -22.21 4.22
CA GLU A 13 -14.92 -23.45 4.97
C GLU A 13 -15.41 -24.57 4.04
N PHE A 14 -16.31 -24.27 3.10
CA PHE A 14 -16.78 -25.25 2.12
C PHE A 14 -15.67 -25.70 1.16
N VAL A 15 -14.83 -24.78 0.69
CA VAL A 15 -13.68 -25.13 -0.16
C VAL A 15 -12.69 -26.02 0.60
N LYS A 16 -12.34 -25.68 1.84
CA LYS A 16 -11.45 -26.50 2.69
C LYS A 16 -12.03 -27.88 2.96
N SER A 17 -13.34 -27.97 3.19
CA SER A 17 -14.04 -29.24 3.35
C SER A 17 -14.00 -30.09 2.09
N ALA A 18 -14.14 -29.46 0.91
CA ALA A 18 -14.02 -30.14 -0.38
C ALA A 18 -12.59 -30.67 -0.61
N ILE A 19 -11.56 -29.86 -0.32
CA ILE A 19 -10.14 -30.27 -0.37
C ILE A 19 -9.89 -31.47 0.57
N THR A 20 -10.43 -31.44 1.78
CA THR A 20 -10.26 -32.54 2.75
C THR A 20 -10.87 -33.85 2.23
N ARG A 21 -12.07 -33.79 1.64
CA ARG A 21 -12.70 -34.96 1.01
C ARG A 21 -11.92 -35.46 -0.20
N PHE A 22 -11.36 -34.55 -0.98
CA PHE A 22 -10.49 -34.88 -2.11
C PHE A 22 -9.21 -35.59 -1.66
N HIS A 23 -8.56 -35.15 -0.59
CA HIS A 23 -7.41 -35.90 -0.04
C HIS A 23 -7.81 -37.28 0.48
N ALA A 24 -9.00 -37.40 1.07
CA ALA A 24 -9.53 -38.68 1.55
C ALA A 24 -9.91 -39.66 0.42
N SER A 25 -10.11 -39.19 -0.82
CA SER A 25 -10.42 -40.06 -1.95
C SER A 25 -9.21 -40.85 -2.45
N GLY A 26 -8.01 -40.61 -1.92
CA GLY A 26 -6.79 -41.33 -2.29
C GLY A 26 -6.25 -40.95 -3.67
N ALA A 27 -6.61 -39.78 -4.21
CA ALA A 27 -6.23 -39.33 -5.55
C ALA A 27 -4.72 -38.99 -5.72
N GLY A 28 -3.87 -39.22 -4.72
CA GLY A 28 -2.41 -38.97 -4.76
C GLY A 28 -1.98 -37.49 -4.83
N LEU A 29 -2.92 -36.57 -5.07
CA LEU A 29 -2.65 -35.13 -5.18
C LEU A 29 -2.88 -34.43 -3.84
N GLN A 30 -1.84 -33.77 -3.35
CA GLN A 30 -1.89 -32.96 -2.12
C GLN A 30 -1.99 -31.49 -2.49
N LEU A 31 -3.09 -30.85 -2.08
CA LEU A 31 -3.39 -29.44 -2.29
C LEU A 31 -3.12 -28.66 -1.01
N ASP A 32 -2.51 -27.48 -1.12
CA ASP A 32 -2.22 -26.59 0.01
C ASP A 32 -3.43 -25.70 0.34
N ASP A 33 -3.94 -25.79 1.57
CA ASP A 33 -5.03 -24.97 2.09
C ASP A 33 -4.55 -23.84 3.05
N GLY A 34 -3.24 -23.70 3.21
CA GLY A 34 -2.61 -22.67 4.03
C GLY A 34 -3.04 -21.25 3.66
N PRO A 35 -2.99 -20.84 2.38
CA PRO A 35 -3.44 -19.51 1.94
C PRO A 35 -4.90 -19.22 2.29
N LEU A 36 -5.80 -20.19 2.10
CA LEU A 36 -7.21 -20.07 2.47
C LEU A 36 -7.39 -19.90 3.98
N THR A 37 -6.60 -20.59 4.79
CA THR A 37 -6.62 -20.47 6.25
C THR A 37 -6.18 -19.08 6.71
N ALA A 38 -5.11 -18.54 6.12
CA ALA A 38 -4.65 -17.19 6.40
C ALA A 38 -5.68 -16.13 5.98
N LEU A 39 -6.31 -16.31 4.81
CA LEU A 39 -7.36 -15.42 4.32
C LEU A 39 -8.61 -15.43 5.22
N ALA A 40 -9.03 -16.60 5.70
CA ALA A 40 -10.13 -16.72 6.65
C ALA A 40 -9.82 -15.98 7.96
N ALA A 41 -8.61 -16.15 8.50
CA ALA A 41 -8.18 -15.42 9.70
C ALA A 41 -8.23 -13.91 9.49
N ASN A 42 -7.76 -13.42 8.33
CA ASN A 42 -7.82 -12.00 7.98
C ASN A 42 -9.25 -11.47 7.88
N ILE A 43 -10.15 -12.19 7.18
CA ILE A 43 -11.57 -11.82 7.09
C ILE A 43 -12.23 -11.79 8.48
N GLN A 44 -11.88 -12.73 9.35
CA GLN A 44 -12.44 -12.83 10.69
C GLN A 44 -11.97 -11.68 11.60
N SER A 45 -10.70 -11.30 11.51
CA SER A 45 -10.12 -10.22 12.33
C SER A 45 -10.29 -8.83 11.72
N LYS A 46 -10.77 -8.69 10.47
CA LYS A 46 -10.83 -7.39 9.81
C LYS A 46 -11.87 -6.47 10.45
N GLU A 47 -11.40 -5.30 10.85
CA GLU A 47 -12.22 -4.20 11.34
C GLU A 47 -12.43 -3.15 10.24
N LEU A 48 -13.60 -2.51 10.25
CA LEU A 48 -13.98 -1.50 9.27
C LEU A 48 -13.67 -0.10 9.79
N LEU A 49 -12.38 0.20 9.80
CA LEU A 49 -11.87 1.50 10.24
C LEU A 49 -12.17 2.58 9.20
N ILE A 50 -12.57 3.75 9.68
CA ILE A 50 -12.85 4.95 8.89
C ILE A 50 -11.94 6.08 9.37
N PRO A 51 -10.69 6.16 8.90
CA PRO A 51 -9.77 7.20 9.32
C PRO A 51 -10.20 8.59 8.84
N VAL A 52 -10.23 9.54 9.76
CA VAL A 52 -10.49 10.95 9.49
C VAL A 52 -9.16 11.66 9.33
N VAL A 53 -8.85 12.06 8.11
CA VAL A 53 -7.53 12.52 7.70
C VAL A 53 -7.58 13.93 7.11
N GLY A 54 -6.47 14.66 7.13
CA GLY A 54 -6.42 16.04 6.63
C GLY A 54 -5.32 16.87 7.28
N ALA A 55 -5.21 18.14 6.89
CA ALA A 55 -4.23 19.06 7.46
C ALA A 55 -4.38 19.19 8.99
N PHE A 56 -3.32 19.62 9.67
CA PHE A 56 -3.30 19.72 11.12
C PHE A 56 -4.46 20.58 11.66
N SER A 57 -4.65 21.78 11.08
CA SER A 57 -5.68 22.77 11.44
C SER A 57 -7.03 22.58 10.74
N ALA A 58 -7.26 21.45 10.08
CA ALA A 58 -8.50 21.17 9.35
C ALA A 58 -9.73 20.93 10.27
N GLY A 59 -9.52 20.76 11.58
CA GLY A 59 -10.59 20.61 12.57
C GLY A 59 -11.16 19.19 12.71
N LYS A 60 -10.34 18.16 12.48
CA LYS A 60 -10.72 16.73 12.52
C LYS A 60 -11.33 16.31 13.88
N SER A 61 -10.61 16.51 14.97
CA SER A 61 -11.06 16.14 16.32
C SER A 61 -12.32 16.92 16.74
N SER A 62 -12.43 18.20 16.36
CA SER A 62 -13.64 18.99 16.59
C SER A 62 -14.85 18.46 15.80
N LEU A 63 -14.64 18.08 14.54
CA LEU A 63 -15.68 17.48 13.71
C LEU A 63 -16.13 16.13 14.30
N LEU A 64 -15.20 15.29 14.76
CA LEU A 64 -15.50 14.02 15.42
C LEU A 64 -16.30 14.22 16.71
N ASN A 65 -15.92 15.19 17.55
CA ASN A 65 -16.70 15.56 18.74
C ASN A 65 -18.14 16.00 18.37
N ALA A 66 -18.30 16.77 17.29
CA ALA A 66 -19.62 17.18 16.80
C ALA A 66 -20.45 16.00 16.26
N ILE A 67 -19.84 15.07 15.52
CA ILE A 67 -20.48 13.82 15.05
C ILE A 67 -20.95 12.97 16.24
N MET A 68 -20.12 12.86 17.28
CA MET A 68 -20.45 12.12 18.50
C MET A 68 -21.46 12.84 19.40
N GLY A 69 -21.60 14.17 19.25
CA GLY A 69 -22.38 15.02 20.16
C GLY A 69 -21.74 15.19 21.55
N ALA A 70 -20.44 14.92 21.69
CA ALA A 70 -19.73 14.96 22.97
C ALA A 70 -18.28 15.46 22.80
N PRO A 71 -17.78 16.35 23.69
CA PRO A 71 -16.42 16.91 23.60
C PRO A 71 -15.40 15.98 24.26
N VAL A 72 -15.09 14.85 23.62
CA VAL A 72 -14.23 13.81 24.20
C VAL A 72 -12.78 13.94 23.76
N LEU A 73 -12.54 14.25 22.49
CA LEU A 73 -11.20 14.46 21.95
C LEU A 73 -10.69 15.87 22.29
N SER A 74 -9.39 15.98 22.57
CA SER A 74 -8.71 17.27 22.77
C SER A 74 -8.80 18.14 21.51
N VAL A 75 -8.99 19.45 21.68
CA VAL A 75 -9.11 20.41 20.59
C VAL A 75 -8.25 21.65 20.89
N GLY A 76 -7.27 21.92 20.02
CA GLY A 76 -6.46 23.13 20.06
C GLY A 76 -5.60 23.35 18.81
N ILE A 77 -4.86 24.46 18.81
CA ILE A 77 -4.10 24.96 17.64
C ILE A 77 -2.68 24.38 17.58
N ALA A 78 -2.21 23.72 18.64
CA ALA A 78 -0.93 23.01 18.70
C ALA A 78 -1.12 21.50 18.41
N PRO A 79 -0.09 20.76 17.95
CA PRO A 79 -0.20 19.32 17.66
C PRO A 79 -0.64 18.48 18.87
N GLU A 80 -1.94 18.24 19.00
CA GLU A 80 -2.52 17.51 20.15
C GLU A 80 -2.75 16.02 19.84
N THR A 81 -3.25 15.67 18.65
CA THR A 81 -3.46 14.26 18.26
C THR A 81 -2.16 13.64 17.74
N ALA A 82 -1.32 13.16 18.65
CA ALA A 82 -0.07 12.45 18.35
C ALA A 82 -0.24 10.96 18.07
N THR A 83 -1.33 10.35 18.54
CA THR A 83 -1.63 8.92 18.40
C THR A 83 -2.99 8.72 17.74
N PRO A 84 -3.14 7.79 16.77
CA PRO A 84 -4.44 7.43 16.21
C PRO A 84 -5.40 7.01 17.32
N THR A 85 -6.59 7.61 17.34
CA THR A 85 -7.60 7.32 18.37
C THR A 85 -8.84 6.71 17.74
N GLU A 86 -9.09 5.44 18.01
CA GLU A 86 -10.26 4.70 17.53
C GLU A 86 -11.46 4.98 18.43
N LEU A 87 -12.58 5.40 17.84
CA LEU A 87 -13.81 5.72 18.55
C LEU A 87 -14.78 4.54 18.43
N ARG A 88 -14.99 3.85 19.54
CA ARG A 88 -15.75 2.60 19.62
C ARG A 88 -16.94 2.75 20.56
N TYR A 89 -18.04 2.09 20.22
CA TYR A 89 -19.13 1.92 21.16
C TYR A 89 -18.73 0.90 22.24
N GLY A 90 -19.09 1.18 23.49
CA GLY A 90 -18.93 0.25 24.60
C GLY A 90 -19.81 0.64 25.77
N SER A 91 -20.49 -0.35 26.37
CA SER A 91 -21.34 -0.12 27.55
C SER A 91 -20.55 0.29 28.79
N GLU A 92 -19.27 -0.07 28.85
CA GLU A 92 -18.32 0.37 29.86
C GLU A 92 -17.33 1.35 29.25
N GLN A 93 -17.26 2.56 29.82
CA GLN A 93 -16.37 3.60 29.31
C GLN A 93 -14.93 3.33 29.73
N ARG A 94 -14.02 3.26 28.77
CA ARG A 94 -12.59 3.02 29.01
C ARG A 94 -11.73 3.49 27.83
N ALA A 95 -10.47 3.78 28.12
CA ALA A 95 -9.43 3.89 27.10
C ALA A 95 -8.56 2.63 27.15
N GLU A 96 -8.24 2.05 26.01
CA GLU A 96 -7.31 0.92 25.88
C GLU A 96 -6.12 1.38 25.05
N ALA A 97 -4.94 1.45 25.66
CA ALA A 97 -3.72 1.81 24.97
C ALA A 97 -3.10 0.56 24.34
N VAL A 98 -2.83 0.61 23.04
CA VAL A 98 -2.15 -0.44 22.29
C VAL A 98 -0.71 -0.02 22.09
N PHE A 99 0.22 -0.71 22.73
CA PHE A 99 1.65 -0.39 22.69
C PHE A 99 2.35 -1.02 21.49
N SER A 100 3.41 -0.39 21.00
CA SER A 100 4.17 -0.89 19.85
C SER A 100 4.85 -2.24 20.07
N ASN A 101 4.99 -2.70 21.32
CA ASN A 101 5.46 -4.05 21.64
C ASN A 101 4.35 -5.13 21.49
N GLY A 102 3.08 -4.73 21.40
CA GLY A 102 1.91 -5.60 21.32
C GLY A 102 1.10 -5.70 22.62
N ASP A 103 1.57 -5.08 23.71
CA ASP A 103 0.85 -5.06 24.98
C ASP A 103 -0.40 -4.16 24.89
N MET A 104 -1.45 -4.54 25.62
CA MET A 104 -2.67 -3.76 25.75
C MET A 104 -2.94 -3.47 27.22
N GLN A 105 -3.24 -2.21 27.55
CA GLN A 105 -3.55 -1.81 28.92
C GLN A 105 -4.78 -0.90 28.96
N ASN A 106 -5.63 -1.11 29.97
CA ASN A 106 -6.83 -0.32 30.20
C ASN A 106 -6.56 0.87 31.12
N PHE A 107 -7.15 2.01 30.77
CA PHE A 107 -7.09 3.29 31.45
C PHE A 107 -8.49 3.92 31.54
N SER A 108 -8.62 4.95 32.37
CA SER A 108 -9.81 5.79 32.34
C SER A 108 -9.84 6.62 31.06
N VAL A 109 -11.04 6.97 30.57
CA VAL A 109 -11.21 7.93 29.47
C VAL A 109 -10.52 9.27 29.79
N GLN A 110 -10.47 9.65 31.07
CA GLN A 110 -9.85 10.90 31.52
C GLN A 110 -8.31 10.89 31.38
N ASP A 111 -7.69 9.72 31.23
CA ASP A 111 -6.24 9.57 31.07
C ASP A 111 -5.80 9.80 29.61
N LEU A 112 -6.74 10.00 28.67
CA LEU A 112 -6.45 10.18 27.24
C LEU A 112 -5.38 11.26 26.97
N PRO A 113 -5.40 12.45 27.59
CA PRO A 113 -4.34 13.45 27.38
C PRO A 113 -2.95 12.97 27.83
N ALA A 114 -2.88 12.18 28.91
CA ALA A 114 -1.63 11.61 29.39
C ALA A 114 -1.11 10.50 28.46
N LEU A 115 -2.01 9.73 27.84
CA LEU A 115 -1.66 8.75 26.81
C LEU A 115 -1.15 9.42 25.53
N GLN A 116 -1.78 10.51 25.09
CA GLN A 116 -1.32 11.29 23.93
C GLN A 116 0.10 11.84 24.13
N ALA A 117 0.50 12.15 25.36
CA ALA A 117 1.88 12.57 25.68
C ALA A 117 2.92 11.42 25.53
N ARG A 118 2.47 10.15 25.51
CA ARG A 118 3.30 8.95 25.32
C ARG A 118 3.19 8.37 23.90
N ALA A 119 2.81 9.20 22.93
CA ALA A 119 2.49 8.76 21.58
C ALA A 119 3.57 7.94 20.86
N GLU A 120 4.84 8.14 21.19
CA GLU A 120 5.96 7.39 20.60
C GLU A 120 6.00 5.91 21.00
N GLU A 121 5.36 5.54 22.11
CA GLU A 121 5.28 4.18 22.63
C GLU A 121 4.02 3.43 22.14
N LEU A 122 3.07 4.16 21.55
CA LEU A 122 1.72 3.71 21.26
C LEU A 122 1.49 3.56 19.76
N ASP A 123 0.80 2.49 19.39
CA ASP A 123 0.30 2.28 18.03
C ASP A 123 -1.02 3.00 17.80
N CYS A 124 -1.94 2.83 18.76
CA CYS A 124 -3.23 3.51 18.78
C CYS A 124 -3.79 3.52 20.21
N VAL A 125 -4.81 4.35 20.41
CA VAL A 125 -5.66 4.31 21.60
C VAL A 125 -7.07 3.96 21.16
N ARG A 126 -7.69 2.97 21.80
CA ARG A 126 -9.08 2.59 21.58
C ARG A 126 -9.96 3.17 22.66
N LEU A 127 -10.88 4.03 22.28
CA LEU A 127 -11.77 4.71 23.19
C LEU A 127 -13.17 4.11 23.11
N TYR A 128 -13.58 3.43 24.17
CA TYR A 128 -14.90 2.82 24.29
C TYR A 128 -15.82 3.78 25.04
N LEU A 129 -16.91 4.20 24.39
CA LEU A 129 -17.85 5.17 24.92
C LEU A 129 -19.30 4.71 24.73
N ASP A 130 -20.14 4.94 25.75
CA ASP A 130 -21.57 4.67 25.67
C ASP A 130 -22.31 5.86 25.05
N LEU A 131 -22.15 6.02 23.73
CA LEU A 131 -22.76 7.11 22.96
C LEU A 131 -23.67 6.54 21.85
N PRO A 132 -24.94 7.01 21.75
CA PRO A 132 -25.86 6.56 20.70
C PRO A 132 -25.33 6.75 19.28
N ALA A 133 -24.57 7.83 19.04
CA ALA A 133 -23.96 8.11 17.74
C ALA A 133 -22.94 7.03 17.32
N LEU A 134 -22.10 6.55 18.26
CA LEU A 134 -21.13 5.48 17.97
C LEU A 134 -21.83 4.13 17.81
N LYS A 135 -22.86 3.86 18.62
CA LYS A 135 -23.67 2.64 18.47
C LYS A 135 -24.33 2.55 17.09
N ALA A 136 -24.84 3.67 16.59
CA ALA A 136 -25.47 3.75 15.28
C ALA A 136 -24.49 3.55 14.11
N LEU A 137 -23.18 3.71 14.34
CA LEU A 137 -22.15 3.52 13.34
C LEU A 137 -21.63 2.08 13.28
N GLU A 138 -21.88 1.24 14.30
CA GLU A 138 -21.40 -0.15 14.30
C GLU A 138 -21.81 -0.88 12.99
N PRO A 139 -20.86 -1.58 12.33
CA PRO A 139 -19.52 -1.96 12.77
C PRO A 139 -18.40 -0.96 12.38
N LEU A 140 -18.74 0.20 11.82
CA LEU A 140 -17.76 1.19 11.40
C LEU A 140 -17.11 1.84 12.62
N VAL A 141 -15.79 2.01 12.57
CA VAL A 141 -15.01 2.62 13.65
C VAL A 141 -14.36 3.89 13.13
N LEU A 142 -14.82 5.05 13.59
CA LEU A 142 -14.17 6.32 13.26
C LEU A 142 -12.80 6.38 13.94
N VAL A 143 -11.79 6.88 13.22
CA VAL A 143 -10.44 7.03 13.78
C VAL A 143 -9.98 8.48 13.63
N ASP A 144 -9.67 9.14 14.73
CA ASP A 144 -9.01 10.45 14.69
C ASP A 144 -7.54 10.25 14.35
N MET A 145 -7.11 10.77 13.21
CA MET A 145 -5.73 10.65 12.75
C MET A 145 -4.94 11.94 13.03
N PRO A 146 -3.64 11.81 13.35
CA PRO A 146 -2.69 12.92 13.23
C PRO A 146 -2.78 13.63 11.87
N GLY A 147 -2.54 14.95 11.84
CA GLY A 147 -2.58 15.72 10.59
C GLY A 147 -1.30 15.56 9.74
N PHE A 148 -1.45 15.49 8.42
CA PHE A 148 -0.35 15.24 7.46
C PHE A 148 0.79 16.27 7.49
N ASN A 149 0.45 17.55 7.72
CA ASN A 149 1.43 18.64 7.68
C ASN A 149 2.11 18.89 9.05
N SER A 150 2.05 17.94 9.99
CA SER A 150 2.63 18.12 11.32
C SER A 150 4.16 17.94 11.32
N PRO A 151 4.94 18.84 11.94
CA PRO A 151 6.40 18.80 11.93
C PRO A 151 7.03 17.74 12.86
N LEU A 152 6.25 16.94 13.60
CA LEU A 152 6.77 15.95 14.56
C LEU A 152 6.82 14.54 13.95
N ASP A 153 7.96 13.87 14.09
CA ASP A 153 8.24 12.52 13.53
C ASP A 153 7.26 11.43 14.02
N ALA A 154 6.71 11.58 15.23
CA ALA A 154 5.72 10.67 15.80
C ALA A 154 4.40 10.65 15.00
N HIS A 155 3.93 11.81 14.51
CA HIS A 155 2.70 11.89 13.70
C HIS A 155 2.88 11.20 12.35
N LYS A 156 4.05 11.33 11.74
CA LYS A 156 4.34 10.70 10.45
C LYS A 156 4.36 9.17 10.57
N LYS A 157 5.01 8.64 11.61
CA LYS A 157 5.01 7.19 11.91
C LYS A 157 3.60 6.65 12.16
N ALA A 158 2.77 7.39 12.89
CA ALA A 158 1.38 7.01 13.16
C ALA A 158 0.53 6.97 11.89
N ILE A 159 0.67 7.98 11.02
CA ILE A 159 -0.02 8.02 9.72
C ILE A 159 0.45 6.86 8.86
N ASP A 160 1.76 6.70 8.63
CA ASP A 160 2.31 5.67 7.74
C ASP A 160 1.96 4.24 8.19
N ARG A 161 1.86 4.00 9.50
CA ARG A 161 1.50 2.69 10.07
C ARG A 161 0.01 2.39 10.00
N TYR A 162 -0.83 3.38 10.24
CA TYR A 162 -2.25 3.18 10.51
C TYR A 162 -3.12 3.51 9.29
N ILE A 163 -2.60 4.29 8.33
CA ILE A 163 -3.35 4.69 7.14
C ILE A 163 -3.77 3.46 6.34
N GLY A 164 -2.91 2.46 6.13
CA GLY A 164 -3.25 1.26 5.34
C GLY A 164 -4.35 0.35 5.91
N GLU A 165 -4.70 0.50 7.19
CA GLU A 165 -5.73 -0.31 7.85
C GLU A 165 -7.16 0.14 7.54
N GLY A 166 -7.32 1.37 7.04
CA GLY A 166 -8.61 1.95 6.68
C GLY A 166 -9.37 1.14 5.64
N ALA A 167 -10.68 1.01 5.85
CA ALA A 167 -11.62 0.46 4.87
C ALA A 167 -12.20 1.56 3.96
N HIS A 168 -12.38 2.76 4.50
CA HIS A 168 -12.77 3.98 3.78
C HIS A 168 -12.20 5.20 4.52
N TYR A 169 -11.98 6.33 3.85
CA TYR A 169 -11.35 7.51 4.47
C TYR A 169 -12.25 8.73 4.41
N LEU A 170 -12.20 9.55 5.44
CA LEU A 170 -12.87 10.84 5.49
C LEU A 170 -11.81 11.95 5.44
N PHE A 171 -11.64 12.56 4.27
CA PHE A 171 -10.74 13.69 4.10
C PHE A 171 -11.40 14.98 4.56
N VAL A 172 -10.79 15.67 5.52
CA VAL A 172 -11.27 16.93 6.06
C VAL A 172 -10.38 18.06 5.54
N ILE A 173 -11.00 19.00 4.84
CA ILE A 173 -10.35 20.19 4.26
C ILE A 173 -11.01 21.42 4.87
N SER A 174 -10.24 22.43 5.25
CA SER A 174 -10.81 23.68 5.75
C SER A 174 -11.37 24.52 4.61
N VAL A 175 -12.58 25.08 4.74
CA VAL A 175 -13.15 26.02 3.76
C VAL A 175 -12.26 27.27 3.58
N GLU A 176 -11.45 27.60 4.58
CA GLU A 176 -10.51 28.72 4.53
C GLU A 176 -9.38 28.51 3.53
N GLU A 177 -9.04 27.25 3.23
CA GLU A 177 -7.99 26.89 2.26
C GLU A 177 -8.47 27.04 0.81
N GLY A 178 -9.79 26.95 0.58
CA GLY A 178 -10.44 27.22 -0.70
C GLY A 178 -10.18 26.20 -1.82
N THR A 179 -9.12 25.39 -1.72
CA THR A 179 -8.77 24.35 -2.70
C THR A 179 -8.20 23.10 -2.03
N ILE A 180 -8.03 22.02 -2.80
CA ILE A 180 -7.32 20.81 -2.35
C ILE A 180 -5.82 21.08 -2.39
N GLN A 181 -5.14 20.92 -1.25
CA GLN A 181 -3.68 20.98 -1.21
C GLN A 181 -3.07 19.78 -1.96
N THR A 182 -1.94 20.00 -2.65
CA THR A 182 -1.22 18.94 -3.38
C THR A 182 -0.90 17.73 -2.52
N SER A 183 -0.50 17.93 -1.25
CA SER A 183 -0.21 16.84 -0.31
C SER A 183 -1.44 16.00 0.01
N ALA A 184 -2.61 16.63 0.17
CA ALA A 184 -3.87 15.93 0.39
C ALA A 184 -4.31 15.15 -0.86
N LEU A 185 -4.14 15.73 -2.05
CA LEU A 185 -4.45 15.06 -3.31
C LEU A 185 -3.56 13.83 -3.54
N GLN A 186 -2.25 13.93 -3.26
CA GLN A 186 -1.33 12.79 -3.34
C GLN A 186 -1.75 11.64 -2.42
N GLU A 187 -2.22 11.95 -1.20
CA GLU A 187 -2.67 10.92 -0.28
C GLU A 187 -3.98 10.27 -0.75
N MET A 188 -4.91 11.05 -1.32
CA MET A 188 -6.11 10.51 -1.97
C MET A 188 -5.77 9.54 -3.10
N LEU A 189 -4.77 9.86 -3.92
CA LEU A 189 -4.27 8.97 -4.98
C LEU A 189 -3.66 7.69 -4.41
N ASN A 190 -2.83 7.79 -3.36
CA ASN A 190 -2.23 6.65 -2.67
C ASN A 190 -3.30 5.67 -2.15
N ILE A 191 -4.30 6.21 -1.45
CA ILE A 191 -5.43 5.43 -0.91
C ILE A 191 -6.23 4.76 -2.02
N THR A 192 -6.47 5.47 -3.13
CA THR A 192 -7.19 4.91 -4.28
C THR A 192 -6.40 3.78 -4.94
N THR A 193 -5.08 3.92 -5.03
CA THR A 193 -4.18 2.87 -5.54
C THR A 193 -4.20 1.62 -4.65
N MET A 194 -4.41 1.77 -3.34
CA MET A 194 -4.62 0.66 -2.41
C MET A 194 -6.00 -0.03 -2.55
N GLY A 195 -6.82 0.38 -3.53
CA GLY A 195 -8.18 -0.15 -3.70
C GLY A 195 -9.08 0.25 -2.54
N ARG A 196 -8.96 1.50 -2.07
CA ARG A 196 -9.80 2.06 -1.01
C ARG A 196 -10.57 3.26 -1.53
N SER A 197 -11.75 3.48 -0.98
CA SER A 197 -12.59 4.62 -1.30
C SER A 197 -12.47 5.70 -0.22
N PHE A 198 -12.85 6.92 -0.56
CA PHE A 198 -12.86 8.04 0.38
C PHE A 198 -14.00 9.02 0.08
N SER A 199 -14.31 9.85 1.07
CA SER A 199 -15.24 10.98 0.98
C SER A 199 -14.53 12.24 1.49
N VAL A 200 -15.00 13.41 1.06
CA VAL A 200 -14.41 14.71 1.43
C VAL A 200 -15.42 15.57 2.19
N CYS A 201 -14.96 16.12 3.31
CA CYS A 201 -15.66 17.08 4.16
C CYS A 201 -14.96 18.44 4.08
N VAL A 202 -15.64 19.42 3.49
CA VAL A 202 -15.26 20.83 3.54
C VAL A 202 -15.75 21.40 4.88
N ASN A 203 -14.85 21.46 5.86
CA ASN A 203 -15.12 21.82 7.24
C ASN A 203 -15.06 23.33 7.49
N LYS A 204 -15.59 23.76 8.63
CA LYS A 204 -15.74 25.17 9.04
C LYS A 204 -16.63 25.98 8.10
N SER A 205 -17.63 25.35 7.50
CA SER A 205 -18.53 25.99 6.53
C SER A 205 -19.26 27.22 7.08
N ASP A 206 -19.40 27.32 8.40
CA ASP A 206 -19.97 28.46 9.12
C ASP A 206 -19.13 29.75 9.03
N LEU A 207 -17.86 29.66 8.63
CA LEU A 207 -16.97 30.82 8.46
C LEU A 207 -17.15 31.55 7.13
N ARG A 208 -17.97 31.02 6.21
CA ARG A 208 -18.19 31.57 4.86
C ARG A 208 -19.68 31.64 4.55
N THR A 209 -20.02 32.38 3.49
CA THR A 209 -21.42 32.44 3.04
C THR A 209 -21.82 31.10 2.40
N PRO A 210 -23.11 30.71 2.44
CA PRO A 210 -23.56 29.47 1.80
C PRO A 210 -23.24 29.39 0.30
N GLN A 211 -23.22 30.54 -0.40
CA GLN A 211 -22.85 30.62 -1.82
C GLN A 211 -21.37 30.31 -2.02
N ASP A 212 -20.48 30.87 -1.19
CA ASP A 212 -19.05 30.60 -1.26
C ASP A 212 -18.75 29.13 -0.93
N VAL A 213 -19.38 28.58 0.11
CA VAL A 213 -19.22 27.17 0.49
C VAL A 213 -19.64 26.25 -0.66
N ALA A 214 -20.77 26.54 -1.32
CA ALA A 214 -21.24 25.77 -2.45
C ALA A 214 -20.27 25.82 -3.63
N SER A 215 -19.71 27.01 -3.93
CA SER A 215 -18.68 27.17 -4.96
C SER A 215 -17.44 26.32 -4.64
N ILE A 216 -16.92 26.42 -3.40
CA ILE A 216 -15.74 25.67 -2.98
C ILE A 216 -15.98 24.15 -3.06
N CYS A 217 -17.17 23.68 -2.65
CA CYS A 217 -17.50 22.26 -2.78
C CYS A 217 -17.55 21.81 -4.24
N ALA A 218 -18.07 22.65 -5.15
CA ALA A 218 -18.09 22.36 -6.58
C ALA A 218 -16.67 22.32 -7.16
N ASP A 219 -15.81 23.28 -6.80
CA ASP A 219 -14.41 23.35 -7.25
C ASP A 219 -13.60 22.12 -6.78
N VAL A 220 -13.81 21.70 -5.53
CA VAL A 220 -13.22 20.47 -4.96
C VAL A 220 -13.72 19.24 -5.73
N GLN A 221 -15.02 19.15 -6.01
CA GLN A 221 -15.61 18.04 -6.76
C GLN A 221 -15.07 17.96 -8.20
N GLU A 222 -14.93 19.10 -8.88
CA GLU A 222 -14.38 19.19 -10.23
C GLU A 222 -12.89 18.81 -10.26
N SER A 223 -12.11 19.28 -9.28
CA SER A 223 -10.69 18.94 -9.14
C SER A 223 -10.49 17.42 -8.98
N LEU A 224 -11.33 16.77 -8.16
CA LEU A 224 -11.29 15.31 -7.99
C LEU A 224 -11.68 14.57 -9.27
N ALA A 225 -12.70 15.07 -9.98
CA ALA A 225 -13.15 14.47 -11.24
C ALA A 225 -12.08 14.57 -12.33
N ALA A 226 -11.33 15.68 -12.40
CA ALA A 226 -10.23 15.87 -13.34
C ALA A 226 -9.11 14.84 -13.16
N GLU A 227 -8.87 14.42 -11.91
CA GLU A 227 -7.89 13.39 -11.52
C GLU A 227 -8.47 11.96 -11.57
N GLY A 228 -9.71 11.80 -12.03
CA GLY A 228 -10.37 10.48 -12.10
C GLY A 228 -10.72 9.88 -10.74
N LEU A 229 -10.92 10.71 -9.71
CA LEU A 229 -11.21 10.30 -8.34
C LEU A 229 -12.72 10.46 -8.02
N PRO A 230 -13.52 9.37 -8.07
CA PRO A 230 -14.94 9.45 -7.77
C PRO A 230 -15.18 9.47 -6.25
N ALA A 231 -15.22 10.67 -5.66
CA ALA A 231 -15.51 10.86 -4.24
C ALA A 231 -16.72 11.78 -4.02
N LYS A 232 -17.44 11.54 -2.91
CA LYS A 232 -18.52 12.43 -2.45
C LYS A 232 -17.93 13.60 -1.67
N VAL A 233 -18.32 14.82 -2.03
CA VAL A 233 -17.95 16.05 -1.31
C VAL A 233 -19.16 16.56 -0.53
N CYS A 234 -18.98 16.91 0.73
CA CYS A 234 -20.00 17.59 1.55
C CYS A 234 -19.39 18.74 2.35
N SER A 235 -20.22 19.70 2.75
CA SER A 235 -19.80 20.75 3.70
C SER A 235 -20.27 20.41 5.11
N VAL A 236 -19.44 20.76 6.10
CA VAL A 236 -19.71 20.49 7.52
C VAL A 236 -19.18 21.64 8.39
N SER A 237 -19.73 21.76 9.59
CA SER A 237 -19.26 22.65 10.64
C SER A 237 -19.39 21.99 12.01
N GLN A 238 -18.96 22.68 13.07
CA GLN A 238 -19.21 22.21 14.43
C GLN A 238 -20.71 22.18 14.80
N ASN A 239 -21.54 22.95 14.09
CA ASN A 239 -22.97 23.08 14.36
C ASN A 239 -23.84 22.26 13.40
N ASP A 240 -23.30 21.84 12.25
CA ASP A 240 -24.00 21.05 11.24
C ASP A 240 -23.11 19.94 10.71
N VAL A 241 -23.46 18.71 11.08
CA VAL A 241 -22.80 17.46 10.68
C VAL A 241 -23.74 16.52 9.95
N SER A 242 -24.93 17.01 9.56
CA SER A 242 -25.99 16.18 8.98
C SER A 242 -25.53 15.49 7.68
N ALA A 243 -24.86 16.23 6.80
CA ALA A 243 -24.37 15.71 5.53
C ALA A 243 -23.33 14.58 5.69
N VAL A 244 -22.37 14.73 6.62
CA VAL A 244 -21.38 13.67 6.89
C VAL A 244 -22.02 12.45 7.56
N GLN A 245 -23.00 12.67 8.44
CA GLN A 245 -23.76 11.56 9.03
C GLN A 245 -24.57 10.78 7.97
N GLU A 246 -25.09 11.45 6.94
CA GLU A 246 -25.71 10.77 5.80
C GLU A 246 -24.69 9.97 4.99
N ILE A 247 -23.51 10.53 4.71
CA ILE A 247 -22.42 9.79 4.03
C ILE A 247 -22.08 8.53 4.83
N LEU A 248 -21.84 8.65 6.13
CA LEU A 248 -21.49 7.52 7.01
C LEU A 248 -22.57 6.43 7.03
N LYS A 249 -23.86 6.80 6.93
CA LYS A 249 -24.98 5.85 6.84
C LYS A 249 -25.04 5.11 5.50
N ILE A 250 -24.60 5.75 4.42
CA ILE A 250 -24.62 5.16 3.07
C ILE A 250 -23.43 4.22 2.86
N ILE A 251 -22.32 4.41 3.58
CA ILE A 251 -21.19 3.49 3.54
C ILE A 251 -21.64 2.10 4.00
N SER A 252 -21.76 1.19 3.04
CA SER A 252 -22.22 -0.18 3.30
C SER A 252 -21.07 -1.04 3.80
N PRO A 253 -21.14 -1.57 5.04
CA PRO A 253 -20.12 -2.50 5.54
C PRO A 253 -19.90 -3.71 4.62
N ASN A 254 -20.99 -4.24 4.04
CA ASN A 254 -20.90 -5.39 3.13
C ASN A 254 -20.15 -5.05 1.84
N GLU A 255 -20.38 -3.87 1.27
CA GLU A 255 -19.65 -3.42 0.07
C GLU A 255 -18.17 -3.20 0.37
N LEU A 256 -17.84 -2.64 1.55
CA LEU A 256 -16.45 -2.55 1.99
C LEU A 256 -15.80 -3.94 2.05
N TYR A 257 -16.42 -4.92 2.74
CA TYR A 257 -15.89 -6.29 2.76
C TYR A 257 -15.72 -6.89 1.35
N ALA A 258 -16.68 -6.67 0.45
CA ALA A 258 -16.57 -7.13 -0.94
C ALA A 258 -15.35 -6.53 -1.63
N HIS A 259 -15.18 -5.21 -1.52
CA HIS A 259 -14.10 -4.51 -2.18
C HIS A 259 -12.72 -4.97 -1.69
N ILE A 260 -12.59 -5.26 -0.39
CA ILE A 260 -11.34 -5.73 0.20
C ILE A 260 -11.05 -7.20 -0.16
N PHE A 261 -12.03 -8.11 -0.02
CA PHE A 261 -11.75 -9.55 0.01
C PHE A 261 -12.20 -10.32 -1.24
N LEU A 262 -13.17 -9.81 -2.00
CA LEU A 262 -13.64 -10.52 -3.19
C LEU A 262 -12.53 -10.73 -4.24
N PRO A 263 -11.64 -9.77 -4.53
CA PRO A 263 -10.51 -10.01 -5.42
C PRO A 263 -9.58 -11.11 -4.92
N LEU A 264 -9.26 -11.11 -3.62
CA LEU A 264 -8.37 -12.09 -2.99
C LEU A 264 -8.97 -13.51 -3.04
N LEU A 265 -10.27 -13.64 -2.76
CA LEU A 265 -10.98 -14.92 -2.83
C LEU A 265 -11.03 -15.48 -4.25
N ARG A 266 -11.23 -14.61 -5.25
CA ARG A 266 -11.23 -15.00 -6.66
C ARG A 266 -9.85 -15.44 -7.12
N LEU A 267 -8.80 -14.79 -6.65
CA LEU A 267 -7.41 -15.16 -6.92
C LEU A 267 -7.11 -16.58 -6.39
N GLU A 268 -7.40 -16.83 -5.12
CA GLU A 268 -7.20 -18.16 -4.52
C GLU A 268 -8.05 -19.25 -5.21
N HIS A 269 -9.30 -18.92 -5.58
CA HIS A 269 -10.15 -19.83 -6.35
C HIS A 269 -9.54 -20.20 -7.71
N LYS A 270 -9.07 -19.19 -8.45
CA LYS A 270 -8.43 -19.38 -9.77
C LYS A 270 -7.18 -20.25 -9.66
N LYS A 271 -6.33 -19.98 -8.66
CA LYS A 271 -5.11 -20.75 -8.41
C LYS A 271 -5.41 -22.22 -8.15
N LEU A 272 -6.38 -22.51 -7.28
CA LEU A 272 -6.78 -23.88 -6.98
C LEU A 272 -7.31 -24.63 -8.22
N ASN A 273 -8.12 -23.96 -9.06
CA ASN A 273 -8.58 -24.56 -10.31
C ASN A 273 -7.44 -24.82 -11.29
N PHE A 274 -6.45 -23.93 -11.36
CA PHE A 274 -5.27 -24.09 -12.21
C PHE A 274 -4.43 -25.30 -11.77
N ASP A 275 -4.20 -25.47 -10.47
CA ASP A 275 -3.47 -26.62 -9.93
C ASP A 275 -4.19 -27.93 -10.25
N LEU A 276 -5.53 -27.96 -10.11
CA LEU A 276 -6.35 -29.12 -10.46
C LEU A 276 -6.33 -29.44 -11.96
N GLN A 277 -6.40 -28.41 -12.80
CA GLN A 277 -6.34 -28.58 -14.25
C GLN A 277 -4.99 -29.17 -14.68
N THR A 278 -3.90 -28.64 -14.15
CA THR A 278 -2.54 -29.13 -14.41
C THR A 278 -2.39 -30.60 -14.03
N ALA A 279 -2.90 -30.98 -12.86
CA ALA A 279 -2.88 -32.37 -12.41
C ALA A 279 -3.72 -33.30 -13.31
N SER A 280 -4.90 -32.85 -13.74
CA SER A 280 -5.75 -33.59 -14.68
C SER A 280 -5.04 -33.85 -16.01
N ASP A 281 -4.46 -32.81 -16.61
CA ASP A 281 -3.79 -32.90 -17.90
C ASP A 281 -2.59 -33.87 -17.82
N SER A 282 -1.83 -33.80 -16.72
CA SER A 282 -0.70 -34.69 -16.45
C SER A 282 -1.11 -36.17 -16.32
N LEU A 283 -2.28 -36.45 -15.71
CA LEU A 283 -2.78 -37.82 -15.56
C LEU A 283 -3.26 -38.41 -16.90
N GLN A 284 -3.82 -37.57 -17.77
CA GLN A 284 -4.32 -37.96 -19.10
C GLN A 284 -3.20 -38.23 -20.10
N GLN A 285 -2.06 -37.54 -19.98
CA GLN A 285 -0.90 -37.74 -20.84
C GLN A 285 -0.21 -39.10 -20.62
N LYS A 286 0.48 -39.59 -21.66
CA LYS A 286 1.28 -40.83 -21.57
C LYS A 286 2.51 -40.60 -20.69
N LYS A 287 2.98 -41.66 -20.02
CA LYS A 287 4.17 -41.58 -19.16
C LYS A 287 5.41 -41.03 -19.89
N GLU A 288 5.63 -41.45 -21.13
CA GLU A 288 6.74 -40.96 -21.98
C GLU A 288 6.58 -39.48 -22.37
N GLU A 289 5.35 -39.00 -22.56
CA GLU A 289 5.06 -37.59 -22.81
C GLU A 289 5.31 -36.76 -21.55
N ASN A 290 4.86 -37.23 -20.38
CA ASN A 290 5.15 -36.59 -19.10
C ASN A 290 6.64 -36.57 -18.75
N GLU A 291 7.37 -37.66 -18.99
CA GLU A 291 8.83 -37.72 -18.79
C GLU A 291 9.56 -36.73 -19.70
N LYS A 292 9.09 -36.57 -20.95
CA LYS A 292 9.60 -35.56 -21.87
C LYS A 292 9.29 -34.14 -21.37
N THR A 293 8.06 -33.87 -20.92
CA THR A 293 7.67 -32.59 -20.33
C THR A 293 8.49 -32.28 -19.07
N LEU A 294 8.78 -33.27 -18.21
CA LEU A 294 9.66 -33.10 -17.05
C LEU A 294 11.10 -32.73 -17.44
N GLN A 295 11.63 -33.34 -18.50
CA GLN A 295 12.96 -32.99 -19.03
C GLN A 295 12.98 -31.58 -19.62
N GLU A 296 11.94 -31.20 -20.39
CA GLU A 296 11.79 -29.86 -20.94
C GLU A 296 11.68 -28.81 -19.83
N LEU A 297 10.84 -29.05 -18.81
CA LEU A 297 10.72 -28.16 -17.62
C LEU A 297 12.05 -27.99 -16.88
N GLN A 298 12.86 -29.06 -16.78
CA GLN A 298 14.15 -28.99 -16.11
C GLN A 298 15.19 -28.20 -16.91
N SER A 299 15.26 -28.41 -18.23
CA SER A 299 16.10 -27.61 -19.13
C SER A 299 15.73 -26.13 -19.06
N ASN A 300 14.44 -25.82 -19.00
CA ASN A 300 13.95 -24.45 -18.95
C ASN A 300 14.29 -23.74 -17.64
N LEU A 301 14.35 -24.48 -16.54
CA LEU A 301 14.79 -23.96 -15.25
C LEU A 301 16.26 -23.57 -15.32
N GLU A 302 17.11 -24.41 -15.92
CA GLU A 302 18.54 -24.12 -16.14
C GLU A 302 18.73 -22.90 -17.05
N ASP A 303 17.96 -22.79 -18.14
CA ASP A 303 18.00 -21.64 -19.05
C ASP A 303 17.57 -20.33 -18.35
N LEU A 304 16.52 -20.38 -17.52
CA LEU A 304 16.07 -19.22 -16.73
C LEU A 304 17.10 -18.81 -15.67
N GLU A 305 17.79 -19.77 -15.05
CA GLU A 305 18.88 -19.50 -14.12
C GLU A 305 20.04 -18.78 -14.81
N GLN A 306 20.41 -19.21 -16.01
CA GLN A 306 21.47 -18.59 -16.81
C GLN A 306 21.07 -17.21 -17.32
N ALA A 307 19.86 -17.05 -17.83
CA ALA A 307 19.32 -15.79 -18.31
C ALA A 307 19.29 -14.72 -17.19
N ALA A 308 18.91 -15.12 -15.98
CA ALA A 308 19.00 -14.26 -14.81
C ALA A 308 20.44 -13.81 -14.55
N ALA A 309 21.41 -14.75 -14.58
CA ALA A 309 22.83 -14.48 -14.37
C ALA A 309 23.40 -13.44 -15.37
N GLU A 310 22.99 -13.52 -16.63
CA GLU A 310 23.40 -12.59 -17.70
C GLU A 310 22.80 -11.17 -17.50
N GLU A 311 21.56 -11.09 -17.02
CA GLU A 311 20.86 -9.84 -16.70
C GLU A 311 21.58 -9.03 -15.58
N TYR A 312 22.18 -9.71 -14.59
CA TYR A 312 23.00 -9.06 -13.55
C TYR A 312 24.34 -8.55 -14.10
N GLY A 313 24.89 -9.19 -15.14
CA GLY A 313 26.23 -8.89 -15.69
C GLY A 313 26.26 -7.75 -16.71
N ALA A 314 25.18 -7.54 -17.47
CA ALA A 314 25.10 -6.52 -18.53
C ALA A 314 24.75 -5.09 -18.03
N ALA A 315 24.73 -4.87 -16.71
CA ALA A 315 24.17 -3.69 -16.04
C ALA A 315 24.87 -2.34 -16.29
N GLY A 316 25.98 -2.28 -17.04
CA GLY A 316 26.74 -1.04 -17.25
C GLY A 316 26.02 0.06 -18.04
N PHE A 317 25.06 -0.29 -18.91
CA PHE A 317 24.41 0.68 -19.83
C PHE A 317 22.94 1.00 -19.48
N SER A 318 22.27 0.21 -18.62
CA SER A 318 20.87 0.37 -18.19
C SER A 318 20.71 1.24 -16.92
N LEU A 319 21.71 1.21 -16.02
CA LEU A 319 21.64 1.92 -14.74
C LEU A 319 21.64 3.44 -14.93
N ASP A 320 22.49 3.95 -15.82
CA ASP A 320 22.67 5.40 -16.00
C ASP A 320 21.40 6.08 -16.56
N SER A 321 20.64 5.40 -17.44
CA SER A 321 19.37 5.94 -17.96
C SER A 321 18.30 6.04 -16.88
N ARG A 322 18.17 5.01 -16.03
CA ARG A 322 17.23 4.95 -14.90
C ARG A 322 17.59 5.95 -13.80
N VAL A 323 18.88 6.12 -13.50
CA VAL A 323 19.35 7.16 -12.59
C VAL A 323 18.98 8.54 -13.12
N ASN A 324 19.18 8.78 -14.43
CA ASN A 324 18.83 10.05 -15.04
C ASN A 324 17.30 10.30 -15.03
N GLU A 325 16.47 9.27 -15.20
CA GLU A 325 15.01 9.37 -15.12
C GLU A 325 14.56 9.91 -13.76
N ILE A 326 15.07 9.35 -12.66
CA ILE A 326 14.77 9.81 -11.29
C ILE A 326 15.25 11.25 -11.09
N LEU A 327 16.47 11.57 -11.55
CA LEU A 327 17.02 12.92 -11.45
C LEU A 327 16.20 13.95 -12.23
N GLN A 328 15.66 13.59 -13.41
CA GLN A 328 14.80 14.50 -14.18
C GLN A 328 13.48 14.80 -13.45
N ILE A 329 12.88 13.80 -12.80
CA ILE A 329 11.65 14.00 -12.00
C ILE A 329 11.90 15.01 -10.87
N ILE A 330 12.98 14.80 -10.12
CA ILE A 330 13.40 15.71 -9.03
C ILE A 330 13.67 17.11 -9.58
N LYS A 331 14.39 17.21 -10.69
CA LYS A 331 14.70 18.49 -11.34
C LYS A 331 13.44 19.24 -11.74
N ASN A 332 12.46 18.57 -12.34
CA ASN A 332 11.22 19.19 -12.77
C ASN A 332 10.43 19.73 -11.56
N ARG A 333 10.30 18.91 -10.51
CA ARG A 333 9.65 19.31 -9.24
C ARG A 333 10.31 20.53 -8.61
N LEU A 334 11.63 20.49 -8.46
CA LEU A 334 12.40 21.61 -7.94
C LEU A 334 12.16 22.88 -8.77
N ASN A 335 12.14 22.77 -10.10
CA ASN A 335 11.85 23.90 -11.00
C ASN A 335 10.44 24.46 -10.85
N TYR A 336 9.43 23.60 -10.67
CA TYR A 336 8.05 24.04 -10.43
C TYR A 336 7.91 24.75 -9.08
N ALA A 337 8.64 24.31 -8.06
CA ALA A 337 8.60 24.89 -6.73
C ALA A 337 9.44 26.18 -6.58
N VAL A 338 10.24 26.57 -7.58
CA VAL A 338 11.15 27.74 -7.54
C VAL A 338 10.44 29.02 -7.10
N ASP A 339 9.26 29.31 -7.65
CA ASP A 339 8.53 30.54 -7.33
C ASP A 339 8.06 30.53 -5.86
N GLY A 340 7.57 29.39 -5.39
CA GLY A 340 7.17 29.18 -4.00
C GLY A 340 8.35 29.24 -3.02
N MET A 341 9.50 28.68 -3.41
CA MET A 341 10.75 28.78 -2.64
C MET A 341 11.20 30.23 -2.52
N ALA A 342 11.22 30.97 -3.63
CA ALA A 342 11.66 32.37 -3.65
C ALA A 342 10.74 33.26 -2.81
N GLN A 343 9.42 33.04 -2.84
CA GLN A 343 8.46 33.77 -2.00
C GLN A 343 8.55 33.38 -0.52
N SER A 344 8.73 32.09 -0.23
CA SER A 344 8.87 31.58 1.14
C SER A 344 10.16 32.06 1.80
N PHE A 345 11.22 32.24 1.01
CA PHE A 345 12.46 32.87 1.47
C PHE A 345 12.23 34.29 1.98
N MET A 346 11.43 35.10 1.27
CA MET A 346 11.12 36.49 1.66
C MET A 346 10.39 36.58 2.99
N ARG A 347 9.68 35.53 3.40
CA ARG A 347 8.86 35.51 4.63
C ARG A 347 9.51 34.75 5.80
N GLY A 348 10.22 33.66 5.51
CA GLY A 348 10.73 32.71 6.51
C GLY A 348 12.21 32.37 6.38
N GLY A 349 12.96 33.05 5.50
CA GLY A 349 14.40 32.90 5.36
C GLY A 349 14.84 31.53 4.83
N LYS A 350 16.08 31.15 5.17
CA LYS A 350 16.76 29.96 4.63
C LYS A 350 16.09 28.65 5.03
N ASP A 351 15.61 28.55 6.27
CA ASP A 351 15.03 27.32 6.79
C ASP A 351 13.73 26.94 6.08
N ALA A 352 12.96 27.95 5.63
CA ALA A 352 11.75 27.73 4.84
C ALA A 352 12.08 27.11 3.47
N VAL A 353 13.12 27.62 2.79
CA VAL A 353 13.56 27.08 1.50
C VAL A 353 14.15 25.68 1.65
N THR A 354 14.96 25.45 2.67
CA THR A 354 15.53 24.12 2.97
C THR A 354 14.45 23.07 3.14
N ARG A 355 13.35 23.40 3.84
CA ARG A 355 12.21 22.49 4.00
C ARG A 355 11.54 22.17 2.67
N ILE A 356 11.26 23.17 1.84
CA ILE A 356 10.62 22.98 0.53
C ILE A 356 11.52 22.13 -0.38
N VAL A 357 12.81 22.45 -0.48
CA VAL A 357 13.76 21.65 -1.28
C VAL A 357 13.83 20.21 -0.78
N THR A 358 13.89 20.00 0.54
CA THR A 358 13.93 18.66 1.12
C THR A 358 12.66 17.88 0.82
N ASP A 359 11.50 18.54 0.85
CA ASP A 359 10.21 17.94 0.56
C ASP A 359 10.06 17.56 -0.91
N GLU A 360 10.42 18.47 -1.83
CA GLU A 360 10.38 18.19 -3.26
C GLU A 360 11.36 17.10 -3.68
N VAL A 361 12.57 17.09 -3.10
CA VAL A 361 13.54 16.01 -3.32
C VAL A 361 12.98 14.68 -2.80
N ARG A 362 12.34 14.66 -1.62
CA ARG A 362 11.72 13.45 -1.08
C ARG A 362 10.63 12.92 -2.00
N SER A 363 9.70 13.79 -2.38
CA SER A 363 8.55 13.45 -3.22
C SER A 363 9.01 13.00 -4.60
N GLY A 364 9.99 13.69 -5.19
CA GLY A 364 10.57 13.29 -6.47
C GLY A 364 11.36 11.98 -6.42
N LEU A 365 12.08 11.71 -5.32
CA LEU A 365 12.73 10.42 -5.10
C LEU A 365 11.70 9.30 -4.99
N LEU A 366 10.60 9.49 -4.25
CA LEU A 366 9.57 8.47 -4.09
C LEU A 366 8.88 8.17 -5.43
N GLU A 367 8.47 9.21 -6.14
CA GLU A 367 7.83 9.12 -7.45
C GLU A 367 8.75 8.45 -8.47
N GLY A 368 9.99 8.93 -8.59
CA GLY A 368 10.96 8.35 -9.52
C GLY A 368 11.37 6.94 -9.17
N ALA A 369 11.58 6.63 -7.88
CA ALA A 369 11.89 5.28 -7.44
C ALA A 369 10.76 4.31 -7.81
N ARG A 370 9.50 4.70 -7.57
CA ARG A 370 8.32 3.92 -7.95
C ARG A 370 8.25 3.69 -9.46
N GLN A 371 8.39 4.74 -10.26
CA GLN A 371 8.35 4.65 -11.72
C GLN A 371 9.46 3.74 -12.26
N VAL A 372 10.67 3.86 -11.75
CA VAL A 372 11.79 3.00 -12.16
C VAL A 372 11.58 1.56 -11.71
N THR A 373 11.13 1.32 -10.47
CA THR A 373 10.85 -0.05 -10.01
C THR A 373 9.71 -0.69 -10.80
N ASP A 374 8.67 0.06 -11.13
CA ASP A 374 7.49 -0.47 -11.83
C ASP A 374 7.82 -0.82 -13.27
N SER A 375 8.49 0.09 -13.99
CA SER A 375 8.92 -0.14 -15.38
C SER A 375 9.95 -1.27 -15.49
N MET A 376 10.89 -1.33 -14.56
CA MET A 376 11.89 -2.40 -14.48
C MET A 376 11.24 -3.76 -14.19
N SER A 377 10.30 -3.82 -13.24
CA SER A 377 9.59 -5.05 -12.91
C SER A 377 8.75 -5.53 -14.11
N ALA A 378 8.07 -4.62 -14.80
CA ALA A 378 7.31 -4.94 -16.01
C ALA A 378 8.21 -5.51 -17.11
N GLN A 379 9.36 -4.87 -17.34
CA GLN A 379 10.34 -5.34 -18.32
C GLN A 379 10.87 -6.73 -17.95
N LEU A 380 11.31 -6.93 -16.70
CA LEU A 380 11.82 -8.22 -16.23
C LEU A 380 10.76 -9.33 -16.30
N VAL A 381 9.52 -9.08 -15.87
CA VAL A 381 8.44 -10.08 -15.99
C VAL A 381 8.18 -10.41 -17.46
N CYS A 382 8.16 -9.40 -18.34
CA CYS A 382 7.99 -9.60 -19.78
C CYS A 382 9.13 -10.44 -20.37
N ASP A 383 10.39 -10.13 -20.06
CA ASP A 383 11.57 -10.83 -20.57
C ASP A 383 11.63 -12.28 -20.07
N PHE A 384 11.36 -12.51 -18.77
CA PHE A 384 11.24 -13.85 -18.21
C PHE A 384 10.08 -14.63 -18.81
N SER A 385 8.92 -14.00 -19.00
CA SER A 385 7.76 -14.63 -19.63
C SER A 385 8.04 -14.99 -21.09
N ALA A 386 8.71 -14.12 -21.85
CA ALA A 386 9.05 -14.37 -23.25
C ALA A 386 10.04 -15.52 -23.38
N ARG A 387 11.08 -15.56 -22.53
CA ARG A 387 12.05 -16.66 -22.49
C ARG A 387 11.39 -17.98 -22.09
N ALA A 388 10.54 -17.96 -21.06
CA ALA A 388 9.74 -19.12 -20.66
C ALA A 388 8.89 -19.61 -21.84
N SER A 389 8.16 -18.72 -22.52
CA SER A 389 7.27 -19.08 -23.63
C SER A 389 8.00 -19.64 -24.87
N GLN A 390 9.28 -19.32 -25.07
CA GLN A 390 10.05 -19.84 -26.21
C GLN A 390 10.50 -21.29 -26.03
N ASN A 391 10.71 -21.73 -24.79
CA ASN A 391 11.28 -23.05 -24.49
C ASN A 391 10.26 -24.02 -23.86
N LEU A 392 9.04 -23.56 -23.56
CA LEU A 392 7.97 -24.40 -23.01
C LEU A 392 7.06 -24.97 -24.11
N PRO A 393 6.64 -26.26 -24.02
CA PRO A 393 5.71 -26.83 -24.98
C PRO A 393 4.39 -26.03 -25.00
N LEU A 394 3.79 -25.90 -26.18
CA LEU A 394 2.68 -25.00 -26.58
C LEU A 394 1.42 -24.99 -25.67
N ASP A 395 1.29 -25.90 -24.72
CA ASP A 395 0.20 -25.95 -23.72
C ASP A 395 0.57 -25.33 -22.35
N PHE A 396 1.82 -24.92 -22.15
CA PHE A 396 2.26 -24.16 -20.98
C PHE A 396 1.84 -22.70 -21.14
N GLN A 397 0.59 -22.38 -20.83
CA GLN A 397 0.20 -21.00 -20.64
C GLN A 397 0.56 -20.61 -19.22
N LEU A 398 1.68 -19.88 -19.05
CA LEU A 398 1.71 -18.83 -18.04
C LEU A 398 0.51 -17.96 -18.36
N SER A 399 -0.62 -18.25 -17.70
CA SER A 399 -1.84 -17.50 -17.98
C SER A 399 -1.49 -16.03 -17.83
N LYS A 400 -1.93 -15.22 -18.80
CA LYS A 400 -1.66 -13.78 -18.77
C LYS A 400 -2.07 -13.19 -17.41
N ASP A 401 -3.16 -13.72 -16.83
CA ASP A 401 -3.62 -13.47 -15.47
C ASP A 401 -2.52 -13.69 -14.41
N TRP A 402 -1.81 -14.82 -14.41
CA TRP A 402 -0.73 -15.08 -13.44
C TRP A 402 0.47 -14.14 -13.62
N THR A 403 0.87 -13.85 -14.86
CA THR A 403 1.98 -12.91 -15.10
C THR A 403 1.61 -11.49 -14.68
N ASP A 404 0.35 -11.10 -14.89
CA ASP A 404 -0.19 -9.81 -14.45
C ASP A 404 -0.26 -9.76 -12.91
N ASP A 405 -0.69 -10.84 -12.25
CA ASP A 405 -0.71 -10.96 -10.78
C ASP A 405 0.71 -10.92 -10.18
N LEU A 406 1.68 -11.62 -10.79
CA LEU A 406 3.08 -11.58 -10.39
C LEU A 406 3.66 -10.16 -10.54
N LEU A 407 3.38 -9.51 -11.67
CA LEU A 407 3.81 -8.14 -11.91
C LEU A 407 3.25 -7.21 -10.82
N GLN A 408 1.95 -7.32 -10.53
CA GLN A 408 1.31 -6.53 -9.48
C GLN A 408 1.92 -6.81 -8.10
N ALA A 409 2.18 -8.08 -7.76
CA ALA A 409 2.79 -8.44 -6.49
C ALA A 409 4.21 -7.88 -6.35
N VAL A 410 5.03 -7.94 -7.40
CA VAL A 410 6.39 -7.37 -7.40
C VAL A 410 6.32 -5.84 -7.26
N GLN A 411 5.51 -5.17 -8.07
CA GLN A 411 5.34 -3.71 -8.01
C GLN A 411 4.86 -3.22 -6.65
N THR A 412 3.96 -3.99 -6.00
CA THR A 412 3.43 -3.65 -4.68
C THR A 412 4.48 -3.79 -3.57
N ASN A 413 5.38 -4.77 -3.67
CA ASN A 413 6.25 -5.16 -2.55
C ASN A 413 7.74 -4.79 -2.72
N LEU A 414 8.20 -4.57 -3.94
CA LEU A 414 9.62 -4.30 -4.24
C LEU A 414 10.08 -2.96 -3.65
N LEU A 415 9.33 -1.88 -3.88
CA LEU A 415 9.73 -0.56 -3.39
C LEU A 415 9.73 -0.51 -1.85
N PRO A 416 8.71 -1.00 -1.13
CA PRO A 416 8.75 -1.11 0.33
C PRO A 416 9.92 -1.94 0.86
N SER A 417 10.24 -3.08 0.23
CA SER A 417 11.33 -3.95 0.69
C SER A 417 12.70 -3.28 0.53
N LEU A 418 12.94 -2.56 -0.56
CA LEU A 418 14.18 -1.81 -0.78
C LEU A 418 14.38 -0.70 0.25
N PHE A 419 13.32 0.00 0.64
CA PHE A 419 13.40 1.01 1.70
C PHE A 419 13.75 0.40 3.06
N SER A 420 13.24 -0.80 3.37
CA SER A 420 13.57 -1.51 4.61
C SER A 420 15.05 -1.92 4.69
N ILE A 421 15.65 -2.34 3.57
CA ILE A 421 17.06 -2.75 3.47
C ILE A 421 17.97 -1.54 3.66
N LEU A 422 17.66 -0.43 3.00
CA LEU A 422 18.47 0.78 3.07
C LEU A 422 18.31 1.51 4.43
N GLY A 423 17.22 1.28 5.16
CA GLY A 423 16.89 1.93 6.43
C GLY A 423 17.50 1.30 7.68
N SER A 424 18.14 0.13 7.57
CA SER A 424 18.65 -0.63 8.72
C SER A 424 20.14 -0.35 8.99
N PRO A 425 20.54 0.04 10.23
CA PRO A 425 21.96 0.09 10.59
C PRO A 425 22.51 -1.34 10.61
N ALA A 426 23.59 -1.55 9.86
CA ALA A 426 24.25 -2.83 9.62
C ALA A 426 24.25 -3.76 10.84
N ASN A 427 23.44 -4.82 10.78
CA ASN A 427 23.67 -6.00 11.60
C ASN A 427 23.60 -7.25 10.72
N LYS A 428 24.70 -8.00 10.73
CA LYS A 428 24.93 -9.20 9.95
C LYS A 428 24.00 -10.32 10.41
N GLY A 429 23.38 -11.04 9.46
CA GLY A 429 22.94 -12.41 9.71
C GLY A 429 21.62 -12.82 9.05
N SER A 430 21.72 -13.81 8.16
CA SER A 430 20.68 -14.72 7.65
C SER A 430 19.48 -14.14 6.91
N VAL A 431 19.61 -14.07 5.58
CA VAL A 431 18.49 -14.27 4.66
C VAL A 431 18.23 -15.79 4.61
N ALA A 432 17.21 -16.26 5.32
CA ALA A 432 16.78 -17.65 5.25
C ALA A 432 15.87 -17.82 4.03
N GLY A 433 16.31 -18.65 3.07
CA GLY A 433 15.58 -18.96 1.85
C GLY A 433 14.31 -19.78 2.10
N GLY A 434 13.28 -19.51 1.29
CA GLY A 434 12.03 -20.28 1.25
C GLY A 434 10.83 -19.40 0.89
N ALA A 435 9.85 -19.96 0.18
CA ALA A 435 8.60 -19.29 -0.20
C ALA A 435 7.73 -18.82 0.97
N ALA A 436 8.06 -19.20 2.20
CA ALA A 436 7.49 -18.61 3.42
C ALA A 436 7.95 -17.15 3.65
N GLY A 437 8.95 -16.66 2.93
CA GLY A 437 9.48 -15.29 3.03
C GLY A 437 8.58 -14.18 2.50
N LEU A 438 7.45 -14.50 1.84
CA LEU A 438 6.44 -13.51 1.45
C LEU A 438 5.42 -13.19 2.57
N MET A 439 5.54 -13.83 3.75
CA MET A 439 4.72 -13.54 4.93
C MET A 439 5.55 -13.12 6.15
N LEU A 440 6.43 -12.13 5.99
CA LEU A 440 6.86 -11.31 7.12
C LEU A 440 5.86 -10.17 7.35
N MET A 441 4.64 -10.53 7.75
CA MET A 441 3.82 -9.63 8.56
C MET A 441 4.38 -9.66 9.98
N GLY A 442 5.42 -8.86 10.18
CA GLY A 442 6.10 -8.68 11.47
C GLY A 442 6.70 -7.28 11.52
N LYS A 443 5.87 -6.29 11.86
CA LYS A 443 6.23 -4.90 12.19
C LYS A 443 7.16 -4.22 11.19
N ILE A 444 6.65 -3.89 10.01
CA ILE A 444 7.35 -3.04 9.05
C ILE A 444 7.09 -1.57 9.44
N GLY A 445 7.97 -1.03 10.28
CA GLY A 445 8.19 0.42 10.34
C GLY A 445 8.86 0.84 9.03
N HIS A 446 8.09 1.45 8.13
CA HIS A 446 8.55 1.91 6.83
C HIS A 446 9.47 3.13 6.98
N PHE A 447 10.73 2.90 7.36
CA PHE A 447 11.75 3.94 7.33
C PHE A 447 12.28 4.09 5.91
N MET A 448 12.07 5.26 5.29
CA MET A 448 12.98 5.71 4.26
C MET A 448 14.34 6.01 4.92
N PRO A 449 15.47 5.66 4.30
CA PRO A 449 16.77 6.00 4.85
C PRO A 449 16.89 7.53 4.97
N HIS A 450 16.99 7.99 6.22
CA HIS A 450 17.37 9.35 6.59
C HIS A 450 18.66 9.90 5.89
N PRO A 451 19.61 9.09 5.36
CA PRO A 451 20.78 9.59 4.63
C PRO A 451 20.50 10.34 3.32
N LEU A 452 19.52 9.90 2.50
CA LEU A 452 19.21 10.54 1.21
C LEU A 452 18.71 11.99 1.38
N LEU A 453 17.88 12.20 2.40
CA LEU A 453 17.31 13.51 2.76
C LEU A 453 18.34 14.44 3.41
N LYS A 454 19.38 13.89 4.05
CA LYS A 454 20.46 14.67 4.68
C LYS A 454 21.41 15.32 3.67
N ILE A 455 21.29 15.03 2.37
CA ILE A 455 22.17 15.58 1.33
C ILE A 455 21.69 16.93 0.83
N ALA A 456 20.38 17.12 0.70
CA ALA A 456 19.81 18.37 0.22
C ALA A 456 20.04 19.52 1.22
N VAL A 457 20.01 19.22 2.52
CA VAL A 457 20.12 20.21 3.59
C VAL A 457 21.47 20.95 3.58
N PRO A 458 22.65 20.30 3.61
CA PRO A 458 23.96 20.96 3.53
C PRO A 458 24.14 21.79 2.25
N VAL A 459 23.65 21.28 1.12
CA VAL A 459 23.74 21.95 -0.19
C VAL A 459 22.98 23.27 -0.15
N VAL A 460 21.74 23.26 0.33
CA VAL A 460 20.91 24.45 0.47
C VAL A 460 21.52 25.40 1.50
N THR A 461 21.95 24.93 2.67
CA THR A 461 22.49 25.82 3.72
C THR A 461 23.80 26.50 3.32
N THR A 462 24.68 25.79 2.59
CA THR A 462 26.02 26.30 2.21
C THR A 462 25.92 27.28 1.05
N LEU A 463 25.16 26.94 0.00
CA LEU A 463 25.01 27.80 -1.18
C LEU A 463 24.10 29.00 -0.89
N LEU A 464 23.08 28.84 -0.03
CA LEU A 464 22.26 29.96 0.44
C LEU A 464 23.00 30.89 1.43
N GLY A 465 24.15 30.45 1.95
CA GLY A 465 25.06 31.20 2.81
C GLY A 465 25.60 32.49 2.19
N GLY A 466 26.15 32.38 0.98
CA GLY A 466 27.10 33.36 0.43
C GLY A 466 26.55 34.43 -0.52
N LEU A 467 25.35 34.27 -1.10
CA LEU A 467 24.91 35.13 -2.21
C LEU A 467 24.11 36.39 -1.79
N TRP A 468 23.73 36.54 -0.52
CA TRP A 468 22.55 37.36 -0.16
C TRP A 468 22.79 38.68 0.57
N GLY A 469 24.03 39.19 0.63
CA GLY A 469 24.36 40.37 1.43
C GLY A 469 23.96 41.75 0.89
N ARG A 470 23.57 41.94 -0.39
CA ARG A 470 23.41 43.30 -0.98
C ARG A 470 22.51 43.39 -2.23
N VAL A 471 21.18 43.41 -2.13
CA VAL A 471 20.27 43.79 -3.26
C VAL A 471 18.92 44.35 -2.71
N SER A 472 18.20 45.18 -3.47
CA SER A 472 16.85 45.70 -3.15
C SER A 472 15.70 44.70 -3.39
N GLU A 473 14.62 44.80 -2.59
CA GLU A 473 13.50 43.84 -2.48
C GLU A 473 12.86 43.38 -3.80
N GLY A 474 12.72 44.26 -4.80
CA GLY A 474 12.09 43.91 -6.09
C GLY A 474 12.97 43.08 -7.04
N GLN A 475 14.31 43.20 -6.95
CA GLN A 475 15.26 42.41 -7.75
C GLN A 475 15.77 41.17 -7.01
N GLN A 476 15.45 41.04 -5.72
CA GLN A 476 15.87 39.89 -4.91
C GLN A 476 15.17 38.61 -5.33
N LEU A 477 13.88 38.66 -5.67
CA LEU A 477 13.10 37.47 -6.01
C LEU A 477 13.68 36.74 -7.24
N GLU A 478 13.90 37.44 -8.35
CA GLU A 478 14.45 36.84 -9.57
C GLU A 478 15.89 36.34 -9.38
N LYS A 479 16.72 37.07 -8.62
CA LYS A 479 18.08 36.60 -8.27
C LYS A 479 18.06 35.34 -7.41
N ILE A 480 17.05 35.18 -6.54
CA ILE A 480 16.87 33.96 -5.75
C ILE A 480 16.52 32.79 -6.66
N LYS A 481 15.57 32.99 -7.58
CA LYS A 481 15.18 31.96 -8.56
C LYS A 481 16.36 31.53 -9.43
N ASP A 482 17.15 32.49 -9.90
CA ASP A 482 18.34 32.22 -10.69
C ASP A 482 19.40 31.44 -9.90
N ALA A 483 19.65 31.82 -8.65
CA ALA A 483 20.58 31.09 -7.78
C ALA A 483 20.12 29.65 -7.49
N LEU A 484 18.82 29.45 -7.27
CA LEU A 484 18.24 28.11 -7.08
C LEU A 484 18.47 27.23 -8.32
N ARG A 485 18.15 27.75 -9.51
CA ARG A 485 18.25 27.01 -10.78
C ARG A 485 19.69 26.73 -11.21
N THR A 486 20.60 27.68 -11.00
CA THR A 486 21.97 27.61 -11.55
C THR A 486 22.99 27.03 -10.57
N GLN A 487 22.73 27.10 -9.26
CA GLN A 487 23.69 26.65 -8.24
C GLN A 487 23.12 25.53 -7.37
N VAL A 488 21.92 25.73 -6.80
CA VAL A 488 21.38 24.79 -5.82
C VAL A 488 20.94 23.48 -6.47
N PHE A 489 20.09 23.51 -7.50
CA PHE A 489 19.57 22.29 -8.11
C PHE A 489 20.64 21.41 -8.76
N PRO A 490 21.62 21.94 -9.51
CA PRO A 490 22.70 21.12 -10.07
C PRO A 490 23.57 20.43 -8.99
N GLU A 491 23.75 21.09 -7.84
CA GLU A 491 24.49 20.52 -6.71
C GLU A 491 23.69 19.41 -6.02
N VAL A 492 22.37 19.62 -5.85
CA VAL A 492 21.44 18.59 -5.35
C VAL A 492 21.46 17.36 -6.26
N GLU A 493 21.36 17.54 -7.58
CA GLU A 493 21.44 16.44 -8.55
C GLU A 493 22.76 15.68 -8.44
N ARG A 494 23.90 16.39 -8.39
CA ARG A 494 25.23 15.78 -8.27
C ARG A 494 25.38 14.95 -7.00
N ALA A 495 24.86 15.45 -5.89
CA ALA A 495 24.98 14.81 -4.60
C ALA A 495 24.04 13.60 -4.44
N LEU A 496 22.88 13.61 -5.12
CA LEU A 496 21.93 12.50 -5.14
C LEU A 496 22.34 11.36 -6.08
N ARG A 497 23.00 11.68 -7.20
CA ARG A 497 23.37 10.72 -8.26
C ARG A 497 24.00 9.41 -7.76
N PRO A 498 25.04 9.38 -6.91
CA PRO A 498 25.64 8.12 -6.46
C PRO A 498 24.66 7.28 -5.65
N GLN A 499 23.83 7.89 -4.81
CA GLN A 499 22.89 7.14 -3.98
C GLN A 499 21.69 6.62 -4.77
N ILE A 500 21.23 7.37 -5.77
CA ILE A 500 20.22 6.89 -6.72
C ILE A 500 20.80 5.71 -7.53
N SER A 501 22.07 5.80 -7.95
CA SER A 501 22.75 4.70 -8.64
C SER A 501 22.79 3.43 -7.80
N ASP A 502 23.18 3.54 -6.52
CA ASP A 502 23.18 2.41 -5.60
C ASP A 502 21.77 1.85 -5.41
N PHE A 503 20.76 2.72 -5.24
CA PHE A 503 19.36 2.31 -5.13
C PHE A 503 18.89 1.52 -6.35
N VAL A 504 19.09 2.05 -7.55
CA VAL A 504 18.64 1.40 -8.80
C VAL A 504 19.32 0.06 -8.99
N MET A 505 20.62 -0.04 -8.66
CA MET A 505 21.36 -1.30 -8.73
C MET A 505 20.76 -2.37 -7.80
N HIS A 506 20.52 -2.04 -6.52
CA HIS A 506 19.91 -2.98 -5.57
C HIS A 506 18.46 -3.31 -5.94
N ALA A 507 17.72 -2.33 -6.47
CA ALA A 507 16.36 -2.53 -6.95
C ALA A 507 16.31 -3.55 -8.08
N GLN A 508 17.22 -3.42 -9.05
CA GLN A 508 17.34 -4.35 -10.17
C GLN A 508 17.69 -5.75 -9.68
N GLU A 509 18.63 -5.86 -8.74
CA GLU A 509 19.04 -7.14 -8.19
C GLU A 509 17.88 -7.86 -7.48
N GLN A 510 17.17 -7.15 -6.59
CA GLN A 510 16.05 -7.70 -5.83
C GLN A 510 14.85 -8.08 -6.72
N ALA A 511 14.52 -7.25 -7.71
CA ALA A 511 13.45 -7.53 -8.66
C ALA A 511 13.74 -8.81 -9.45
N ALA A 512 14.96 -8.92 -10.00
CA ALA A 512 15.38 -10.08 -10.77
C ALA A 512 15.36 -11.36 -9.91
N GLN A 513 15.85 -11.31 -8.66
CA GLN A 513 15.82 -12.46 -7.75
C GLN A 513 14.38 -12.88 -7.40
N THR A 514 13.51 -11.92 -7.12
CA THR A 514 12.11 -12.18 -6.75
C THR A 514 11.35 -12.82 -7.91
N ILE A 515 11.48 -12.25 -9.11
CA ILE A 515 10.84 -12.76 -10.33
C ILE A 515 11.39 -14.14 -10.66
N LYS A 516 12.72 -14.33 -10.66
CA LYS A 516 13.36 -15.64 -10.84
C LYS A 516 12.76 -16.69 -9.91
N SER A 517 12.71 -16.40 -8.61
CA SER A 517 12.19 -17.33 -7.61
C SER A 517 10.71 -17.67 -7.82
N ALA A 518 9.90 -16.72 -8.32
CA ALA A 518 8.49 -16.97 -8.62
C ALA A 518 8.34 -17.94 -9.81
N PHE A 519 9.09 -17.73 -10.88
CA PHE A 519 9.13 -18.64 -12.02
C PHE A 519 9.64 -20.03 -11.65
N GLU A 520 10.74 -20.13 -10.90
CA GLU A 520 11.28 -21.41 -10.40
C GLU A 520 10.24 -22.18 -9.59
N LYS A 521 9.56 -21.53 -8.65
CA LYS A 521 8.53 -22.18 -7.84
C LYS A 521 7.35 -22.64 -8.67
N GLN A 522 6.94 -21.85 -9.66
CA GLN A 522 5.84 -22.23 -10.54
C GLN A 522 6.21 -23.48 -11.34
N ILE A 523 7.40 -23.50 -11.95
CA ILE A 523 7.93 -24.65 -12.70
C ILE A 523 8.09 -25.86 -11.78
N GLN A 524 8.65 -25.68 -10.58
CA GLN A 524 8.88 -26.77 -9.63
C GLN A 524 7.58 -27.33 -9.05
N SER A 525 6.59 -26.47 -8.79
CA SER A 525 5.25 -26.89 -8.38
C SER A 525 4.64 -27.83 -9.42
N GLN A 526 4.65 -27.41 -10.69
CA GLN A 526 4.15 -28.22 -11.80
C GLN A 526 4.95 -29.52 -11.98
N LYS A 527 6.29 -29.44 -11.91
CA LYS A 527 7.16 -30.62 -11.94
C LYS A 527 6.74 -31.63 -10.87
N SER A 528 6.51 -31.17 -9.64
CA SER A 528 6.06 -32.04 -8.55
C SER A 528 4.67 -32.62 -8.79
N MET A 529 3.76 -31.89 -9.43
CA MET A 529 2.42 -32.39 -9.79
C MET A 529 2.53 -33.50 -10.82
N ILE A 530 3.34 -33.31 -11.87
CA ILE A 530 3.58 -34.31 -12.91
C ILE A 530 4.27 -35.55 -12.31
N GLU A 531 5.31 -35.37 -11.49
CA GLU A 531 6.01 -36.48 -10.82
C GLU A 531 5.08 -37.30 -9.92
N LYS A 532 4.23 -36.64 -9.11
CA LYS A 532 3.22 -37.32 -8.28
C LYS A 532 2.17 -38.04 -9.12
N ALA A 533 1.69 -37.42 -10.20
CA ALA A 533 0.74 -38.03 -11.12
C ALA A 533 1.31 -39.28 -11.83
N ILE A 534 2.62 -39.33 -12.06
CA ILE A 534 3.30 -40.50 -12.63
C ILE A 534 3.51 -41.61 -11.58
N ALA A 535 3.96 -41.24 -10.37
CA ALA A 535 4.40 -42.18 -9.34
C ALA A 535 3.30 -43.14 -8.85
N ASP A 536 2.04 -42.71 -8.87
CA ASP A 536 0.90 -43.45 -8.28
C ASP A 536 0.03 -44.19 -9.31
N SER A 537 0.48 -44.36 -10.56
CA SER A 537 -0.44 -44.76 -11.65
C SER A 537 -0.47 -46.24 -12.03
N SER A 538 -1.44 -47.00 -11.49
CA SER A 538 -2.13 -48.04 -12.26
C SER A 538 -3.27 -47.41 -13.10
N LEU A 539 -3.78 -48.11 -14.13
CA LEU A 539 -4.87 -47.59 -14.98
C LEU A 539 -6.16 -47.29 -14.19
N ASP A 540 -6.46 -48.08 -13.15
CA ASP A 540 -7.64 -47.89 -12.31
C ASP A 540 -7.44 -46.70 -11.35
N ASP A 541 -6.23 -46.50 -10.82
CA ASP A 541 -5.89 -45.37 -9.94
C ASP A 541 -5.92 -44.03 -10.69
N LYS A 542 -5.46 -43.99 -11.95
CA LYS A 542 -5.56 -42.80 -12.81
C LYS A 542 -7.00 -42.35 -13.02
N LYS A 543 -7.89 -43.31 -13.30
CA LYS A 543 -9.30 -43.01 -13.56
C LYS A 543 -9.98 -42.48 -12.29
N ALA A 544 -9.73 -43.10 -11.14
CA ALA A 544 -10.23 -42.63 -9.86
C ALA A 544 -9.71 -41.22 -9.50
N ALA A 545 -8.44 -40.92 -9.78
CA ALA A 545 -7.86 -39.59 -9.57
C ALA A 545 -8.49 -38.52 -10.49
N LEU A 546 -8.69 -38.83 -11.77
CA LEU A 546 -9.37 -37.93 -12.72
C LEU A 546 -10.83 -37.66 -12.31
N ASP A 547 -11.56 -38.71 -11.93
CA ASP A 547 -12.95 -38.57 -11.46
C ASP A 547 -13.02 -37.71 -10.18
N ALA A 548 -12.06 -37.87 -9.26
CA ALA A 548 -11.96 -37.05 -8.05
C ALA A 548 -11.62 -35.58 -8.35
N ILE A 549 -10.68 -35.31 -9.26
CA ILE A 549 -10.33 -33.95 -9.69
C ILE A 549 -11.54 -33.26 -10.33
N GLN A 550 -12.22 -33.95 -11.24
CA GLN A 550 -13.39 -33.43 -11.93
C GLN A 550 -14.53 -33.14 -10.94
N SER A 551 -14.78 -34.04 -9.99
CA SER A 551 -15.77 -33.82 -8.93
C SER A 551 -15.44 -32.58 -8.08
N LEU A 552 -14.16 -32.36 -7.75
CA LEU A 552 -13.74 -31.19 -6.98
C LEU A 552 -13.90 -29.90 -7.82
N GLN A 553 -13.49 -29.89 -9.08
CA GLN A 553 -13.68 -28.73 -9.97
C GLN A 553 -15.16 -28.34 -10.11
N ASP A 554 -16.05 -29.32 -10.26
CA ASP A 554 -17.50 -29.08 -10.33
C ASP A 554 -18.06 -28.50 -9.03
N GLU A 555 -17.59 -28.99 -7.88
CA GLU A 555 -17.95 -28.45 -6.57
C GLU A 555 -17.44 -27.02 -6.40
N LEU A 556 -16.17 -26.75 -6.71
CA LEU A 556 -15.56 -25.43 -6.66
C LEU A 556 -16.31 -24.42 -7.54
N LYS A 557 -16.72 -24.82 -8.75
CA LYS A 557 -17.52 -23.97 -9.66
C LYS A 557 -18.91 -23.62 -9.10
N LYS A 558 -19.56 -24.56 -8.42
CA LYS A 558 -20.83 -24.31 -7.71
C LYS A 558 -20.63 -23.37 -6.53
N LEU A 559 -19.56 -23.55 -5.77
CA LEU A 559 -19.22 -22.68 -4.64
C LEU A 559 -18.91 -21.26 -5.12
N SER A 560 -18.06 -21.08 -6.14
CA SER A 560 -17.73 -19.73 -6.62
C SER A 560 -18.95 -19.01 -7.18
N SER A 561 -19.80 -19.67 -7.98
CA SER A 561 -21.04 -19.04 -8.48
C SER A 561 -22.04 -18.67 -7.39
N SER A 562 -22.03 -19.35 -6.25
CA SER A 562 -22.95 -19.08 -5.14
C SER A 562 -22.41 -18.01 -4.18
N TYR A 563 -21.09 -17.92 -4.02
CA TYR A 563 -20.47 -17.13 -2.95
C TYR A 563 -19.63 -15.94 -3.43
N LEU A 564 -19.03 -15.99 -4.62
CA LEU A 564 -18.18 -14.96 -5.22
C LEU A 564 -18.86 -14.25 -6.39
#